data_AF-A0A951TSV0-F1
#
_entry.id   AF-A0A951TSV0-F1
#
_cell.length_a   1.000
_cell.length_b   1.000
_cell.length_c   1.000
_cell.angle_alpha   90.00
_cell.angle_beta   90.00
_cell.angle_gamma   90.00
#
_symmetry.space_group_name_H-M   'P 1'
#
loop_
_entity.id
_entity.type
_entity.pdbx_description
1 polymer ?
#
loop_
_entity_poly.entity_id
_entity_poly.type
_entity_poly.pdbx_seq_one_letter_code
_entity_poly.pdbx_strand_id
1 'polypeptide(L)'
;MSQKDETVRINIYVHDREIRKRVKQAAAGAGQSMSEYCLDAILDRLRGDGIGFAPRREDEDPDDVVEKMRAFRKKVFGDRMISISAAELVRESREQH
;
A
#
# COMPACT_ATOMS: atom_id res chain seq x y z
N MET A 1 21.07 13.67 -19.55
CA MET A 1 21.27 12.53 -18.64
C MET A 1 19.89 11.98 -18.34
N SER A 2 19.57 10.75 -18.78
CA SER A 2 18.26 10.14 -18.48
C SER A 2 18.13 9.96 -16.98
N GLN A 3 17.13 10.60 -16.40
CA GLN A 3 16.66 10.32 -15.05
C GLN A 3 16.28 8.83 -15.03
N LYS A 4 17.03 8.01 -14.27
CA LYS A 4 16.67 6.61 -14.10
C LYS A 4 15.32 6.59 -13.39
N ASP A 5 14.31 6.03 -14.05
CA ASP A 5 13.01 5.76 -13.45
C ASP A 5 13.23 4.69 -12.37
N GLU A 6 13.44 5.15 -11.13
CA GLU A 6 13.81 4.28 -10.02
C GLU A 6 12.54 3.59 -9.50
N THR A 7 12.21 2.45 -10.11
CA THR A 7 11.04 1.67 -9.72
C THR A 7 11.22 1.12 -8.30
N VAL A 8 10.46 1.67 -7.34
CA VAL A 8 10.42 1.17 -5.96
C VAL A 8 9.59 -0.12 -5.91
N ARG A 9 10.16 -1.21 -5.39
CA ARG A 9 9.50 -2.52 -5.32
C ARG A 9 8.85 -2.75 -3.95
N ILE A 10 7.56 -3.08 -3.96
CA ILE A 10 6.84 -3.56 -2.77
C ILE A 10 6.75 -5.08 -2.84
N ASN A 11 7.33 -5.78 -1.87
CA ASN A 11 7.26 -7.24 -1.77
C ASN A 11 6.04 -7.66 -0.95
N ILE A 12 5.17 -8.46 -1.55
CA ILE A 12 3.96 -9.00 -0.88
C ILE A 12 4.16 -10.50 -0.66
N TYR A 13 4.20 -10.91 0.61
CA TYR A 13 4.29 -12.31 1.00
C TYR A 13 2.91 -12.86 1.35
N VAL A 14 2.49 -13.91 0.65
CA VAL A 14 1.23 -14.62 0.92
C VAL A 14 1.56 -16.04 1.37
N HIS A 15 1.33 -16.32 2.65
CA HIS A 15 1.66 -17.62 3.26
C HIS A 15 0.64 -18.71 2.93
N ASP A 16 -0.59 -18.34 2.56
CA ASP A 16 -1.62 -19.27 2.11
C ASP A 16 -1.54 -19.50 0.59
N ARG A 17 -1.29 -20.75 0.20
CA ARG A 17 -1.18 -21.15 -1.21
C ARG A 17 -2.49 -20.97 -1.97
N GLU A 18 -3.64 -21.16 -1.33
CA GLU A 18 -4.94 -21.01 -1.97
C GLU A 18 -5.23 -19.54 -2.27
N ILE A 19 -4.84 -18.62 -1.39
CA ILE A 19 -4.94 -17.17 -1.66
C ILE A 19 -4.07 -16.81 -2.86
N ARG A 20 -2.80 -17.25 -2.90
CA ARG A 20 -1.92 -17.00 -4.05
C ARG A 20 -2.50 -17.52 -5.36
N LYS A 21 -3.11 -18.72 -5.34
CA LYS A 21 -3.75 -19.33 -6.50
C LYS A 21 -4.93 -18.48 -6.99
N ARG A 22 -5.80 -18.04 -6.09
CA ARG A 22 -6.94 -17.18 -6.42
C ARG A 22 -6.51 -15.85 -7.03
N VAL A 23 -5.51 -15.19 -6.44
CA VAL A 23 -4.95 -13.94 -6.98
C VAL A 23 -4.38 -14.17 -8.38
N LYS A 24 -3.64 -15.27 -8.60
CA LYS A 24 -3.11 -15.61 -9.93
C LYS A 24 -4.22 -15.83 -10.96
N GLN A 25 -5.29 -16.53 -10.58
CA GLN A 25 -6.44 -16.75 -11.46
C GLN A 25 -7.15 -15.45 -11.80
N ALA A 26 -7.34 -14.55 -10.83
CA ALA A 26 -7.95 -13.26 -11.06
C ALA A 26 -7.10 -12.37 -12.00
N ALA A 27 -5.78 -12.32 -11.77
CA ALA A 27 -4.85 -11.61 -12.65
C ALA A 27 -4.89 -12.15 -14.09
N ALA A 28 -4.89 -13.48 -14.25
CA ALA A 28 -5.01 -14.11 -15.55
C ALA A 28 -6.35 -13.80 -16.23
N GLY A 29 -7.45 -13.79 -15.47
CA GLY A 29 -8.78 -13.41 -15.95
C GLY A 29 -8.86 -11.95 -16.40
N ALA A 30 -8.08 -11.07 -15.77
CA ALA A 30 -7.94 -9.66 -16.15
C ALA A 30 -6.93 -9.41 -17.29
N GLY A 31 -6.20 -10.44 -17.74
CA GLY A 31 -5.14 -10.30 -18.75
C GLY A 31 -3.90 -9.56 -18.24
N GLN A 32 -3.67 -9.53 -16.92
CA GLN A 32 -2.59 -8.78 -16.27
C GLN A 32 -1.57 -9.72 -15.64
N SER A 33 -0.35 -9.23 -15.41
CA SER A 33 0.58 -9.90 -14.51
C SER A 33 0.07 -9.81 -13.07
N MET A 34 0.54 -10.72 -12.20
CA MET A 34 0.17 -10.67 -10.78
C MET A 34 0.56 -9.35 -10.11
N SER A 35 1.70 -8.75 -10.50
CA SER A 35 2.17 -7.50 -9.91
C SER A 35 1.28 -6.33 -10.29
N GLU A 36 0.90 -6.23 -11.56
CA GLU A 36 -0.01 -5.19 -12.05
C GLU A 36 -1.38 -5.32 -11.41
N TYR A 37 -1.95 -6.53 -11.41
CA TYR A 37 -3.24 -6.80 -10.80
C TYR A 37 -3.27 -6.43 -9.30
N CYS A 38 -2.22 -6.81 -8.56
CA CYS A 38 -2.11 -6.46 -7.15
C CYS A 38 -1.94 -4.95 -6.94
N LEU A 39 -1.16 -4.27 -7.80
CA LEU A 39 -0.98 -2.83 -7.73
C LEU A 39 -2.31 -2.11 -7.94
N ASP A 40 -3.06 -2.45 -8.99
CA ASP A 40 -4.37 -1.87 -9.27
C ASP A 40 -5.34 -2.09 -8.12
N ALA A 41 -5.39 -3.31 -7.57
CA ALA A 41 -6.24 -3.62 -6.43
C ALA A 41 -5.87 -2.80 -5.18
N ILE A 42 -4.58 -2.54 -4.95
CA ILE A 42 -4.11 -1.67 -3.85
C ILE A 42 -4.50 -0.22 -4.12
N LEU A 43 -4.28 0.29 -5.33
CA LEU A 43 -4.59 1.67 -5.72
C LEU A 43 -6.08 1.98 -5.62
N ASP A 44 -6.93 1.07 -6.11
CA ASP A 44 -8.39 1.21 -6.00
C ASP A 44 -8.85 1.18 -4.54
N ARG A 45 -8.22 0.35 -3.71
CA ARG A 45 -8.50 0.33 -2.28
C ARG A 45 -8.12 1.63 -1.59
N LEU A 46 -6.92 2.16 -1.88
CA LEU A 46 -6.44 3.43 -1.34
C LEU A 46 -7.35 4.59 -1.74
N ARG A 47 -7.76 4.64 -3.02
CA ARG A 47 -8.72 5.63 -3.53
C ARG A 47 -10.06 5.53 -2.79
N GLY A 48 -10.57 4.33 -2.57
CA GLY A 48 -11.82 4.08 -1.84
C GLY A 48 -11.75 4.44 -0.36
N ASP A 49 -10.59 4.33 0.27
CA ASP A 49 -10.37 4.71 1.67
C ASP A 49 -10.06 6.21 1.85
N GLY A 50 -10.12 7.01 0.76
CA GLY A 50 -9.83 8.44 0.80
C GLY A 50 -8.34 8.75 0.98
N ILE A 51 -7.48 7.73 0.91
CA ILE A 51 -6.02 7.88 0.82
C ILE A 51 -5.72 8.14 -0.66
N GLY A 52 -6.18 9.30 -1.14
CA GLY A 52 -5.95 9.72 -2.51
C GLY A 52 -4.52 10.18 -2.72
N PHE A 53 -3.96 9.88 -3.89
CA PHE A 53 -2.75 10.52 -4.44
C PHE A 53 -3.01 11.97 -4.86
N ALA A 54 -3.80 12.72 -4.07
CA ALA A 54 -3.80 14.16 -4.22
C ALA A 54 -2.37 14.63 -3.89
N PRO A 55 -1.80 15.59 -4.65
CA PRO A 55 -0.59 16.25 -4.18
C PRO A 55 -0.90 16.72 -2.76
N ARG A 56 -0.10 16.25 -1.81
CA ARG A 56 -0.20 16.55 -0.37
C ARG A 56 -0.71 17.97 -0.25
N ARG A 57 -1.98 18.16 0.13
CA ARG A 57 -2.42 19.50 0.50
C ARG A 57 -1.55 19.83 1.71
N GLU A 58 -0.82 20.93 1.64
CA GLU A 58 0.13 21.34 2.68
C GLU A 58 -0.52 21.46 4.08
N ASP A 59 -1.86 21.38 4.13
CA ASP A 59 -2.71 21.45 5.32
C ASP A 59 -3.20 20.11 5.90
N GLU A 60 -2.86 18.94 5.35
CA GLU A 60 -3.27 17.67 5.98
C GLU A 60 -2.40 17.36 7.21
N ASP A 61 -3.04 17.44 8.39
CA ASP A 61 -2.41 17.19 9.67
C ASP A 61 -1.81 15.75 9.71
N PRO A 62 -0.52 15.60 10.04
CA PRO A 62 0.15 14.30 10.07
C PRO A 62 -0.52 13.29 10.99
N ASP A 63 -1.16 13.74 12.06
CA ASP A 63 -1.81 12.85 13.03
C ASP A 63 -3.11 12.27 12.47
N ASP A 64 -3.82 13.02 11.61
CA ASP A 64 -5.00 12.52 10.88
C ASP A 64 -4.64 11.40 9.89
N VAL A 65 -3.48 11.51 9.23
CA VAL A 65 -3.00 10.47 8.31
C VAL A 65 -2.62 9.20 9.09
N VAL A 66 -1.98 9.36 10.25
CA VAL A 66 -1.59 8.25 11.13
C VAL A 66 -2.82 7.56 11.72
N GLU A 67 -3.83 8.32 12.17
CA GLU A 67 -5.10 7.80 12.67
C GLU A 67 -5.84 7.01 11.58
N LYS A 68 -5.94 7.55 10.36
CA LYS A 68 -6.54 6.84 9.21
C LYS A 68 -5.78 5.55 8.87
N MET A 69 -4.44 5.57 8.89
CA MET A 69 -3.63 4.38 8.70
C MET A 69 -3.81 3.35 9.83
N ARG A 70 -3.97 3.81 11.07
CA ARG A 70 -4.20 2.93 12.23
C ARG A 70 -5.57 2.25 12.15
N ALA A 71 -6.60 3.02 11.76
CA ALA A 71 -7.93 2.50 11.50
C ALA A 71 -7.94 1.49 10.34
N PHE A 72 -7.22 1.80 9.25
CA PHE A 72 -7.05 0.88 8.11
C PHE A 72 -6.36 -0.41 8.51
N ARG A 73 -5.24 -0.33 9.24
CA ARG A 73 -4.50 -1.49 9.74
C ARG A 73 -5.39 -2.39 10.59
N LYS A 74 -6.15 -1.80 11.53
CA LYS A 74 -7.09 -2.53 12.39
C LYS A 74 -8.23 -3.17 11.59
N LYS A 75 -8.73 -2.50 10.55
CA LYS A 75 -9.82 -2.99 9.68
C LYS A 75 -9.38 -4.14 8.76
N VAL A 76 -8.18 -4.06 8.18
CA VAL A 76 -7.71 -5.01 7.17
C VAL A 76 -6.97 -6.19 7.80
N PHE A 77 -6.16 -5.95 8.84
CA PHE A 77 -5.30 -6.97 9.44
C PHE A 77 -5.76 -7.42 10.83
N GLY A 78 -6.83 -6.81 11.38
CA GLY A 78 -7.26 -7.07 12.75
C GLY A 78 -6.16 -6.70 13.74
N ASP A 79 -5.93 -7.58 14.73
CA ASP A 79 -4.87 -7.43 15.74
C ASP A 79 -3.52 -8.03 15.30
N ARG A 80 -3.38 -8.46 14.04
CA ARG A 80 -2.10 -9.00 13.56
C ARG A 80 -1.08 -7.88 13.45
N MET A 81 -0.09 -7.96 14.33
CA MET A 81 0.92 -6.94 14.53
C MET A 81 1.90 -6.93 13.35
N ILE A 82 1.70 -6.05 12.36
CA ILE A 82 2.76 -5.69 11.42
C ILE A 82 3.83 -4.97 12.24
N SER A 83 5.04 -5.52 12.27
CA SER A 83 6.14 -5.15 13.17
C SER A 83 6.77 -3.79 12.89
N ILE A 84 6.24 -3.03 11.93
CA ILE A 84 6.69 -1.68 11.63
C ILE A 84 5.58 -0.74 12.07
N SER A 85 5.91 0.17 12.98
CA SER A 85 4.94 1.15 13.45
C SER A 85 4.65 2.16 12.34
N ALA A 86 3.40 2.60 12.19
CA ALA A 86 3.06 3.66 11.22
C ALA A 86 3.87 4.95 11.49
N ALA A 87 4.27 5.15 12.75
CA ALA A 87 5.16 6.23 13.17
C ALA A 87 6.58 6.10 12.60
N GLU A 88 7.14 4.89 12.50
CA GLU A 88 8.45 4.67 11.83
C GLU A 88 8.39 4.96 10.34
N LEU A 89 7.31 4.58 9.66
CA LEU A 89 7.10 4.89 8.23
C LEU A 89 7.05 6.40 7.98
N VAL A 90 6.38 7.14 8.85
CA VAL A 90 6.33 8.62 8.75
C VAL A 90 7.68 9.25 9.11
N ARG A 91 8.42 8.68 10.06
CA ARG A 91 9.75 9.18 10.44
C ARG A 91 10.78 8.96 9.31
N GLU A 92 10.80 7.78 8.69
CA GLU A 92 11.68 7.52 7.54
C GLU A 92 11.38 8.46 6.36
N SER A 93 10.12 8.82 6.15
CA SER A 93 9.74 9.79 5.11
C SER A 93 10.23 11.22 5.41
N ARG A 94 10.49 11.58 6.68
CA ARG A 94 11.02 12.89 7.09
C ARG A 94 12.54 12.97 7.02
N GLU A 95 13.22 11.85 7.17
CA GLU A 95 14.70 11.78 7.18
C GLU A 95 15.29 11.72 5.76
N GLN A 96 14.47 11.55 4.72
CA GLN A 96 14.88 11.45 3.31
C GLN A 96 14.58 12.71 2.48
N HIS A 97 14.18 13.82 3.11
CA HIS A 97 13.95 15.14 2.50
C HIS A 97 14.72 16.22 3.26
#